data_AF-A0A2X3CLD7-F1
#
_entry.id   AF-A0A2X3CLD7-F1
#
_cell.length_a   1.000
_cell.length_b   1.000
_cell.length_c   1.000
_cell.angle_alpha   90.00
_cell.angle_beta   90.00
_cell.angle_gamma   90.00
#
_symmetry.space_group_name_H-M   'P 1'
#
loop_
_entity.id
_entity.type
_entity.pdbx_description
1 polymer ?
#
loop_
_entity_poly.entity_id
_entity_poly.type
_entity_poly.pdbx_seq_one_letter_code
_entity_poly.pdbx_strand_id
1 'polypeptide(L)'
;MKISDGNWLIQPGLNLIQPVQVYEVEQQGNEMVVYAAPRDVRERVWQLDTPLFTLRFFSPQEGIIGVRMEHFQGALDNGPHYPLNVQKTSMSK
;
A
#
# COMPACT_ATOMS: atom_id res chain seq x y z
N MET A 1 7.57 -16.60 9.70
CA MET A 1 7.08 -15.67 10.73
C MET A 1 5.64 -16.05 11.07
N LYS A 2 5.28 -16.20 12.35
CA LYS A 2 3.89 -16.39 12.78
C LYS A 2 3.31 -15.03 13.16
N ILE A 3 2.12 -14.69 12.63
CA ILE A 3 1.45 -13.41 12.89
C ILE A 3 0.19 -13.64 13.74
N SER A 4 -0.66 -14.58 13.30
CA SER A 4 -1.83 -15.02 14.06
C SER A 4 -1.48 -16.08 15.09
N ASP A 5 -2.33 -16.21 16.12
CA ASP A 5 -2.35 -17.30 17.08
C ASP A 5 -3.71 -18.00 17.03
N GLY A 6 -3.83 -18.97 16.13
CA GLY A 6 -5.12 -19.55 15.75
C GLY A 6 -6.01 -18.53 15.02
N ASN A 7 -7.32 -18.71 15.10
CA ASN A 7 -8.30 -17.83 14.45
C ASN A 7 -8.62 -16.56 15.26
N TRP A 8 -8.44 -16.62 16.58
CA TRP A 8 -9.04 -15.65 17.51
C TRP A 8 -8.02 -14.70 18.13
N LEU A 9 -6.73 -15.04 18.09
CA LEU A 9 -5.68 -14.28 18.76
C LEU A 9 -4.59 -13.85 17.77
N ILE A 10 -3.83 -12.86 18.20
CA ILE A 10 -2.60 -12.38 17.54
C ILE A 10 -1.43 -12.81 18.42
N GLN A 11 -0.27 -13.09 17.81
CA GLN A 11 0.93 -13.46 18.56
C GLN A 11 1.30 -12.37 19.59
N PRO A 12 1.71 -12.75 20.82
CA PRO A 12 2.11 -11.79 21.85
C PRO A 12 3.20 -10.82 21.38
N GLY A 13 3.02 -9.53 21.69
CA GLY A 13 3.97 -8.47 21.34
C GLY A 13 3.81 -7.90 19.92
N LEU A 14 2.84 -8.37 19.13
CA LEU A 14 2.53 -7.78 17.83
C LEU A 14 1.34 -6.80 17.92
N ASN A 15 1.50 -5.63 17.32
CA ASN A 15 0.43 -4.69 17.05
C ASN A 15 0.18 -4.65 15.54
N LEU A 16 -1.07 -4.83 15.12
CA LEU A 16 -1.43 -4.87 13.71
C LEU A 16 -2.26 -3.64 13.33
N ILE A 17 -1.91 -3.04 12.19
CA ILE A 17 -2.72 -2.05 11.49
C ILE A 17 -2.99 -2.60 10.08
N GLN A 18 -4.23 -2.47 9.60
CA GLN A 18 -4.67 -3.08 8.34
C GLN A 18 -5.39 -2.03 7.49
N PRO A 19 -5.20 -1.96 6.16
CA PRO A 19 -5.94 -1.04 5.31
C PRO A 19 -7.39 -1.53 5.10
N VAL A 20 -8.33 -1.06 5.94
CA VAL A 20 -9.72 -1.57 5.95
C VAL A 20 -10.71 -0.68 5.21
N GLN A 21 -10.39 0.59 5.00
CA GLN A 21 -11.29 1.55 4.34
C GLN A 21 -10.55 2.40 3.31
N VAL A 22 -11.07 2.45 2.09
CA VAL A 22 -10.60 3.41 1.08
C VAL A 22 -11.00 4.81 1.50
N TYR A 23 -10.02 5.70 1.64
CA TYR A 23 -10.23 7.12 1.91
C TYR A 23 -10.27 7.90 0.58
N GLU A 24 -9.30 7.64 -0.29
CA GLU A 24 -9.15 8.36 -1.56
C GLU A 24 -8.50 7.47 -2.62
N VAL A 25 -8.85 7.71 -3.88
CA VAL A 25 -8.30 7.02 -5.06
C VAL A 25 -7.86 8.06 -6.06
N GLU A 26 -6.61 7.95 -6.49
CA GLU A 26 -5.99 8.84 -7.46
C GLU A 26 -5.47 8.04 -8.66
N GLN A 27 -5.64 8.59 -9.86
CA GLN A 27 -4.92 8.11 -11.03
C GLN A 27 -3.66 8.95 -11.23
N GLN A 28 -2.50 8.29 -11.28
CA GLN A 28 -1.21 8.93 -11.53
C GLN A 28 -0.61 8.34 -12.80
N GLY A 29 -0.91 8.96 -13.95
CA GLY A 29 -0.53 8.43 -15.27
C GLY A 29 -1.23 7.10 -15.56
N ASN A 30 -0.44 6.03 -15.70
CA ASN A 30 -0.91 4.66 -15.90
C ASN A 30 -0.99 3.85 -14.59
N GLU A 31 -0.77 4.50 -13.45
CA GLU A 31 -0.85 3.88 -12.12
C GLU A 31 -2.11 4.32 -11.39
N MET A 32 -2.60 3.45 -10.50
CA MET A 32 -3.67 3.77 -9.56
C MET A 32 -3.07 3.80 -8.16
N VAL A 33 -3.32 4.89 -7.43
CA VAL A 33 -2.93 5.06 -6.04
C VAL A 33 -4.19 5.05 -5.18
N VAL A 34 -4.19 4.25 -4.12
CA VAL A 34 -5.28 4.14 -3.16
C VAL A 34 -4.72 4.47 -1.78
N TYR A 35 -5.31 5.47 -1.14
CA TYR A 35 -5.05 5.78 0.26
C TYR A 35 -6.06 5.05 1.12
N ALA A 36 -5.58 4.17 2.00
CA ALA A 36 -6.43 3.30 2.80
C ALA A 36 -6.18 3.46 4.30
N ALA A 37 -7.24 3.77 5.04
CA ALA A 37 -7.21 3.99 6.48
C ALA A 37 -7.40 2.68 7.26
N PRO A 38 -6.86 2.60 8.50
CA PRO A 38 -6.97 1.43 9.35
C PRO A 38 -8.23 1.38 10.21
N ARG A 39 -9.15 2.33 10.00
CA ARG A 39 -10.43 2.44 10.67
C ARG A 39 -11.40 3.21 9.78
N ASP A 40 -12.63 3.36 10.25
CA ASP A 40 -13.59 4.25 9.62
C ASP A 40 -13.18 5.72 9.76
N VAL A 41 -13.00 6.38 8.63
CA VAL A 41 -12.61 7.80 8.50
C VAL A 41 -13.61 8.62 7.68
N ARG A 42 -14.87 8.15 7.56
CA ARG A 42 -15.93 8.87 6.83
C ARG A 42 -16.22 10.24 7.42
N GLU A 43 -16.18 10.35 8.74
CA GLU A 43 -16.37 11.61 9.45
C GLU A 43 -15.04 12.35 9.64
N ARG A 44 -15.06 13.68 9.49
CA ARG A 44 -13.86 14.54 9.60
C ARG A 44 -13.11 14.40 10.92
N VAL A 45 -13.84 14.13 12.00
CA VAL A 45 -13.23 13.94 13.33
C VAL A 45 -12.28 12.73 13.37
N TRP A 46 -12.50 11.73 12.51
CA TRP A 46 -11.70 10.51 12.47
C TRP A 46 -10.56 10.55 11.44
N GLN A 47 -10.45 11.61 10.64
CA GLN A 47 -9.46 11.78 9.56
C GLN A 47 -8.07 12.23 10.04
N LEU A 48 -7.85 12.30 11.37
CA LEU A 48 -6.61 12.70 12.02
C LEU A 48 -6.21 11.70 13.11
N ASP A 49 -4.99 11.80 13.63
CA ASP A 49 -4.42 10.89 14.64
C ASP A 49 -4.57 9.40 14.26
N THR A 50 -4.36 9.10 12.97
CA THR A 50 -4.44 7.74 12.44
C THR A 50 -3.38 7.50 11.37
N PRO A 51 -2.76 6.32 11.31
CA PRO A 51 -1.90 5.94 10.19
C PRO A 51 -2.68 5.91 8.87
N LEU A 52 -1.97 5.95 7.74
CA LEU A 52 -2.57 5.81 6.41
C LEU A 52 -1.65 4.97 5.53
N PHE A 53 -2.20 3.97 4.85
CA PHE A 53 -1.47 3.18 3.88
C PHE A 53 -1.55 3.82 2.49
N THR A 54 -0.44 3.83 1.77
CA THR A 54 -0.39 4.18 0.35
C THR A 54 -0.23 2.90 -0.45
N LEU A 55 -1.25 2.54 -1.23
CA LEU A 55 -1.23 1.38 -2.12
C LEU A 55 -1.08 1.86 -3.55
N ARG A 56 -0.05 1.42 -4.25
CA ARG A 56 0.19 1.73 -5.66
C ARG A 56 0.04 0.47 -6.49
N PHE A 57 -0.82 0.55 -7.49
CA PHE A 57 -1.07 -0.47 -8.49
C PHE A 57 -0.48 0.01 -9.81
N PHE A 58 0.40 -0.80 -10.40
CA PHE A 58 1.07 -0.51 -11.66
C PHE A 58 1.24 -1.80 -12.46
N SER A 59 1.56 -1.71 -13.75
CA SER A 59 1.76 -2.89 -14.59
C SER A 59 3.18 -2.86 -15.19
N PRO A 60 4.10 -3.73 -14.74
CA PRO A 60 5.44 -3.79 -15.31
C PRO A 60 5.47 -4.48 -16.68
N GLN A 61 4.48 -5.34 -16.97
CA GLN A 61 4.24 -6.04 -18.24
C GLN A 61 2.76 -6.38 -18.39
N GLU A 62 2.30 -6.59 -19.62
CA GLU A 62 0.94 -7.08 -19.90
C GLU A 62 0.62 -8.35 -19.10
N GLY A 63 -0.57 -8.37 -18.48
CA GLY A 63 -1.01 -9.48 -17.63
C GLY A 63 -0.37 -9.52 -16.23
N ILE A 64 0.50 -8.56 -15.86
CA ILE A 64 1.10 -8.47 -14.53
C ILE A 64 0.65 -7.18 -13.84
N ILE A 65 0.15 -7.30 -12.61
CA ILE A 65 -0.15 -6.17 -11.72
C ILE A 65 0.85 -6.17 -10.56
N GLY A 66 1.71 -5.16 -10.54
CA GLY A 66 2.52 -4.81 -9.39
C GLY A 66 1.68 -4.12 -8.33
N VAL A 67 1.85 -4.55 -7.08
CA VAL A 67 1.19 -3.95 -5.90
C VAL A 67 2.28 -3.55 -4.92
N ARG A 68 2.38 -2.25 -4.62
CA ARG A 68 3.27 -1.71 -3.60
C ARG A 68 2.43 -1.15 -2.46
N MET A 69 2.59 -1.70 -1.26
CA MET A 69 1.90 -1.26 -0.04
C MET A 69 2.93 -0.62 0.89
N GLU A 70 2.71 0.65 1.26
CA GLU A 70 3.69 1.43 2.03
C GLU A 70 3.05 2.05 3.27
N HIS A 71 3.85 2.15 4.33
CA HIS A 71 3.50 2.88 5.56
C HIS A 71 4.34 4.15 5.69
N PHE A 72 5.67 4.03 5.78
CA PHE A 72 6.59 5.16 5.79
C PHE A 72 7.48 5.15 4.56
N GLN A 73 7.49 6.25 3.80
CA GLN A 73 8.34 6.43 2.62
C GLN A 73 9.68 7.15 2.94
N GLY A 74 9.90 7.55 4.20
CA GLY A 74 11.14 8.20 4.64
C GLY A 74 12.27 7.24 5.01
N ALA A 75 12.06 5.92 4.89
CA ALA A 75 13.10 4.93 5.17
C ALA A 75 14.17 4.92 4.05
N LEU A 76 15.40 4.54 4.39
CA LEU A 76 16.47 4.36 3.40
C LEU A 76 16.16 3.14 2.51
N ASP A 77 16.06 3.37 1.20
CA ASP A 77 15.88 2.31 0.20
C ASP A 77 17.23 2.00 -0.47
N ASN A 78 18.07 1.24 0.26
CA ASN A 78 19.40 0.85 -0.23
C ASN A 78 19.28 -0.35 -1.18
N GLY A 79 20.00 -0.31 -2.30
CA GLY A 79 20.12 -1.43 -3.22
C GLY A 79 21.07 -2.54 -2.75
N PRO A 80 21.27 -3.60 -3.56
CA PRO A 80 20.76 -3.76 -4.92
C PRO A 80 19.30 -4.23 -4.98
N HIS A 81 18.57 -3.79 -6.00
CA HIS A 81 17.23 -4.31 -6.32
C HIS A 81 17.32 -5.45 -7.35
N TYR A 82 16.27 -6.26 -7.44
CA TYR A 82 16.19 -7.30 -8.46
C TYR A 82 16.26 -6.69 -9.88
N PRO A 83 16.93 -7.37 -10.84
CA PRO A 83 17.02 -6.90 -12.22
C PRO A 83 15.72 -7.20 -12.99
N LEU A 84 14.64 -6.50 -12.64
CA LEU A 84 13.31 -6.70 -13.23
C LEU A 84 13.22 -6.05 -14.62
N ASN A 85 12.64 -6.76 -15.59
CA ASN A 85 12.36 -6.25 -16.93
C ASN A 85 11.05 -5.45 -16.95
N VAL A 86 11.11 -4.19 -16.51
CA VAL A 86 9.96 -3.28 -16.46
C VAL A 86 9.77 -2.57 -17.80
N GLN A 87 8.60 -2.74 -18.42
CA GLN A 87 8.24 -2.00 -19.63
C GLN A 87 7.98 -0.53 -19.27
N LYS A 88 8.68 0.38 -19.95
CA LYS A 88 8.42 1.81 -19.83
C LYS A 88 7.19 2.14 -20.67
N THR A 89 6.11 2.56 -20.01
CA THR A 89 4.93 3.06 -20.73
C THR A 89 5.31 4.39 -21.40
N SER A 90 5.34 4.41 -22.73
CA SER A 90 5.48 5.65 -23.49
C SER A 90 4.17 6.44 -23.38
N MET A 91 4.20 7.61 -22.74
CA MET A 91 3.09 8.55 -22.83
C MET A 91 2.94 8.98 -24.30
N SER A 92 1.89 8.52 -24.97
CA SER A 92 1.39 9.21 -26.16
C SER A 92 0.89 10.58 -25.72
N LYS A 93 1.36 11.62 -26.42
CA LYS A 93 0.74 12.95 -26.39
C LYS A 93 -0.73 12.89 -26.78
#